data_AF-A0A9Q3VPM0-F1
#
_entry.id   AF-A0A9Q3VPM0-F1
#
_cell.length_a   1.000
_cell.length_b   1.000
_cell.length_c   1.000
_cell.angle_alpha   90.00
_cell.angle_beta   90.00
_cell.angle_gamma   90.00
#
_symmetry.space_group_name_H-M   'P 1'
#
loop_
_entity.id
_entity.type
_entity.pdbx_description
1 polymer ?
#
loop_
_entity_poly.entity_id
_entity_poly.type
_entity_poly.pdbx_seq_one_letter_code
_entity_poly.pdbx_strand_id
1 'polypeptide(L)'
;MRARLAASAITVALAGVLISAPTASAATLPSTNTSHHCVSHTTGVCGWTHHQRPRDKYETAKCKDATLSYSRHSQGTCSHHHGVRYWFK
;
A
#
# COMPACT_ATOMS: atom_id res chain seq x y z
N MET A 1 0.66 15.31 -24.29
CA MET A 1 1.77 16.26 -24.57
C MET A 1 3.07 15.56 -24.21
N ARG A 2 3.97 15.39 -25.18
CA ARG A 2 5.25 14.69 -25.04
C ARG A 2 6.30 15.72 -24.58
N ALA A 3 6.83 15.58 -23.38
CA ALA A 3 8.01 16.35 -22.96
C ALA A 3 9.19 15.38 -22.83
N ARG A 4 10.05 15.39 -23.84
CA ARG A 4 11.42 14.87 -23.76
C ARG A 4 12.21 15.94 -23.01
N LEU A 5 12.84 15.61 -21.88
CA LEU A 5 13.81 16.46 -21.22
C LEU A 5 15.05 15.65 -20.88
N ALA A 6 16.17 16.26 -21.24
CA ALA A 6 17.47 15.68 -21.51
C ALA A 6 18.17 15.11 -20.26
N ALA A 7 18.87 13.99 -20.47
CA ALA A 7 19.88 13.50 -19.57
C ALA A 7 21.06 14.48 -19.54
N SER A 8 21.25 15.17 -18.42
CA SER A 8 22.50 15.85 -18.11
C SER A 8 23.32 14.94 -17.21
N ALA A 9 24.34 14.30 -17.78
CA ALA A 9 25.32 13.52 -17.06
C ALA A 9 26.28 14.48 -16.35
N ILE A 10 26.14 14.59 -15.03
CA ILE A 10 27.11 15.25 -14.16
C ILE A 10 27.92 14.14 -13.49
N THR A 11 29.11 13.87 -14.03
CA THR A 11 30.12 13.00 -13.44
C THR A 11 30.79 13.72 -12.27
N VAL A 12 30.50 13.30 -11.04
CA VAL A 12 31.24 13.71 -9.83
C VAL A 12 31.81 12.48 -9.14
N ALA A 13 33.06 12.63 -8.73
CA ALA A 13 33.99 11.62 -8.26
C ALA A 13 33.58 10.86 -6.99
N LEU A 14 34.21 9.69 -6.86
CA LEU A 14 34.06 8.66 -5.85
C LEU A 14 34.27 9.14 -4.41
N ALA A 15 33.19 9.22 -3.64
CA ALA A 15 33.18 8.99 -2.20
C ALA A 15 31.91 8.16 -1.91
N GLY A 16 32.11 6.87 -1.62
CA GLY A 16 31.03 5.89 -1.47
C GLY A 16 30.14 6.19 -0.28
N VAL A 17 29.12 7.03 -0.46
CA VAL A 17 27.93 6.98 0.38
C VAL A 17 27.04 5.92 -0.24
N LEU A 18 27.10 4.71 0.33
CA LEU A 18 26.10 3.68 0.10
C LEU A 18 24.78 4.24 0.66
N ILE A 19 24.02 4.94 -0.17
CA ILE A 19 22.64 5.32 0.15
C ILE A 19 21.88 4.00 0.19
N SER A 20 21.78 3.40 1.37
CA SER A 20 20.90 2.28 1.64
C SER A 20 19.48 2.78 1.41
N ALA A 21 18.96 2.58 0.19
CA ALA A 21 17.55 2.83 -0.08
C ALA A 21 16.75 2.02 0.94
N PRO A 22 15.80 2.63 1.69
CA PRO A 22 14.96 1.87 2.58
C PRO A 22 14.20 0.85 1.74
N THR A 23 14.55 -0.42 1.88
CA THR A 23 13.71 -1.51 1.43
C THR A 23 12.44 -1.42 2.26
N ALA A 24 11.44 -0.73 1.72
CA ALA A 24 10.13 -0.65 2.32
C ALA A 24 9.63 -2.10 2.47
N SER A 25 9.75 -2.61 3.69
CA SER A 25 9.38 -3.98 4.00
C SER A 25 7.87 -4.04 3.88
N ALA A 26 7.39 -4.66 2.81
CA ALA A 26 5.99 -4.93 2.64
C ALA A 26 5.58 -5.91 3.75
N ALA A 27 4.98 -5.41 4.83
CA ALA A 27 4.46 -6.25 5.89
C ALA A 27 3.56 -7.33 5.25
N THR A 28 3.96 -8.59 5.43
CA THR A 28 3.17 -9.73 4.97
C THR A 28 2.04 -9.91 5.95
N LEU A 29 0.82 -9.73 5.49
CA LEU A 29 -0.33 -9.78 6.37
C LEU A 29 -1.02 -11.13 6.30
N PRO A 30 -1.73 -11.51 7.38
CA PRO A 30 -2.52 -12.73 7.39
C PRO A 30 -3.47 -12.75 6.19
N SER A 31 -3.62 -13.95 5.61
CA SER A 31 -4.47 -14.15 4.44
C SER A 31 -5.96 -13.97 4.75
N THR A 32 -6.33 -13.93 6.04
CA THR A 32 -7.69 -13.74 6.52
C THR A 32 -7.80 -12.52 7.43
N ASN A 33 -8.96 -11.86 7.39
CA ASN A 33 -9.27 -10.65 8.14
C ASN A 33 -9.83 -10.90 9.55
N THR A 34 -9.65 -12.10 10.08
CA THR A 34 -10.36 -12.60 11.26
C THR A 34 -9.96 -11.97 12.58
N SER A 35 -8.95 -11.11 12.60
CA SER A 35 -8.33 -10.69 13.85
C SER A 35 -8.98 -9.44 14.48
N HIS A 36 -10.01 -8.85 13.83
CA HIS A 36 -10.74 -7.65 14.29
C HIS A 36 -9.81 -6.45 14.61
N HIS A 37 -8.58 -6.48 14.10
CA HIS A 37 -7.65 -5.36 14.13
C HIS A 37 -7.19 -5.06 12.71
N CYS A 38 -6.75 -3.82 12.51
CA CYS A 38 -6.23 -3.37 11.24
C CYS A 38 -4.76 -3.00 11.36
N VAL A 39 -4.04 -3.12 10.25
CA VAL A 39 -2.68 -2.62 10.15
C VAL A 39 -2.63 -1.11 10.29
N SER A 40 -1.57 -0.66 10.95
CA SER A 40 -1.22 0.75 10.96
C SER A 40 -0.78 1.18 9.57
N HIS A 41 -1.41 2.24 9.06
CA HIS A 41 -1.15 2.77 7.74
C HIS A 41 -1.75 4.18 7.62
N THR A 42 -1.25 4.94 6.64
CA THR A 42 -1.57 6.36 6.45
C THR A 42 -2.84 6.65 5.63
N THR A 43 -3.45 5.68 4.94
CA THR A 43 -4.63 5.91 4.08
C THR A 43 -5.89 5.09 4.48
N GLY A 44 -7.07 5.65 4.28
CA GLY A 44 -8.29 4.98 4.72
C GLY A 44 -8.33 4.70 6.24
N VAL A 45 -9.32 3.92 6.66
CA VAL A 45 -9.58 3.68 8.09
C VAL A 45 -9.74 2.20 8.39
N CYS A 46 -9.67 1.82 9.67
CA CYS A 46 -9.93 0.46 10.09
C CYS A 46 -11.43 0.13 9.96
N GLY A 47 -11.78 -0.82 9.10
CA GLY A 47 -13.16 -1.22 8.86
C GLY A 47 -13.84 -1.76 10.13
N TRP A 48 -13.12 -2.52 10.95
CA TRP A 48 -13.64 -3.07 12.21
C TRP A 48 -14.08 -1.98 13.19
N THR A 49 -13.27 -0.93 13.35
CA THR A 49 -13.57 0.21 14.22
C THR A 49 -14.69 1.10 13.67
N HIS A 50 -14.89 1.11 12.34
CA HIS A 50 -15.91 1.89 11.66
C HIS A 50 -17.17 1.08 11.29
N HIS A 51 -17.40 -0.04 11.99
CA HIS A 51 -18.56 -0.92 11.81
C HIS A 51 -18.78 -1.38 10.36
N GLN A 52 -17.70 -1.49 9.58
CA GLN A 52 -17.74 -2.06 8.25
C GLN A 52 -17.51 -3.56 8.31
N ARG A 53 -18.13 -4.28 7.38
CA ARG A 53 -17.98 -5.72 7.26
C ARG A 53 -17.34 -6.06 5.91
N PRO A 54 -16.27 -6.85 5.91
CA PRO A 54 -15.75 -7.42 4.67
C PRO A 54 -16.78 -8.38 4.08
N ARG A 55 -16.77 -8.53 2.76
CA ARG A 55 -17.66 -9.41 1.99
C ARG A 55 -17.41 -10.88 2.32
N ASP A 56 -16.15 -11.23 2.54
CA ASP A 56 -15.72 -12.58 2.85
C ASP A 56 -14.50 -12.56 3.80
N LYS A 57 -14.06 -13.74 4.24
CA LYS A 57 -12.96 -13.87 5.21
C LYS A 57 -11.59 -13.51 4.64
N TYR A 58 -11.47 -13.35 3.32
CA TYR A 58 -10.23 -13.08 2.60
C TYR A 58 -10.13 -11.65 2.09
N GLU A 59 -11.23 -10.89 2.04
CA GLU A 59 -11.18 -9.48 1.71
C GLU A 59 -10.30 -8.76 2.73
N THR A 60 -9.20 -8.20 2.24
CA THR A 60 -8.20 -7.56 3.09
C THR A 60 -8.38 -6.06 3.15
N ALA A 61 -8.96 -5.47 2.11
CA ALA A 61 -9.30 -4.05 2.06
C ALA A 61 -10.40 -3.78 1.05
N LYS A 62 -11.13 -2.69 1.27
CA LYS A 62 -12.07 -2.12 0.29
C LYS A 62 -11.49 -0.84 -0.29
N CYS A 63 -11.39 -0.77 -1.61
CA CYS A 63 -10.90 0.42 -2.32
C CYS A 63 -11.95 1.55 -2.34
N LYS A 64 -11.52 2.78 -2.68
CA LYS A 64 -12.43 3.94 -2.73
C LYS A 64 -13.46 3.85 -3.84
N ASP A 65 -13.13 3.23 -4.96
CA ASP A 65 -14.06 2.91 -6.07
C ASP A 65 -14.98 1.71 -5.78
N ALA A 66 -15.00 1.23 -4.53
CA ALA A 66 -15.74 0.07 -4.06
C ALA A 66 -15.26 -1.30 -4.56
N THR A 67 -14.17 -1.37 -5.32
CA THR A 67 -13.50 -2.64 -5.65
C THR A 67 -12.95 -3.31 -4.38
N LEU A 68 -13.01 -4.64 -4.35
CA LEU A 68 -12.50 -5.44 -3.24
C LEU A 68 -11.03 -5.77 -3.49
N SER A 69 -10.21 -5.67 -2.44
CA SER A 69 -8.82 -6.09 -2.48
C SER A 69 -8.60 -7.32 -1.62
N TYR A 70 -7.82 -8.23 -2.18
CA TYR A 70 -7.36 -9.47 -1.54
C TYR A 70 -5.84 -9.47 -1.36
N SER A 71 -5.20 -8.29 -1.50
CA SER A 71 -3.76 -8.16 -1.40
C SER A 71 -3.26 -8.70 -0.06
N ARG A 72 -2.17 -9.48 -0.07
CA ARG A 72 -1.49 -9.96 1.15
C ARG A 72 -0.55 -8.90 1.74
N HIS A 73 -0.21 -7.88 0.98
CA HIS A 73 0.68 -6.79 1.39
C HIS A 73 -0.14 -5.53 1.68
N SER A 74 0.38 -4.61 2.50
CA SER A 74 -0.24 -3.29 2.67
C SER A 74 0.14 -2.33 1.55
N GLN A 75 1.40 -2.38 1.12
CA GLN A 75 1.95 -1.46 0.13
C GLN A 75 1.31 -1.67 -1.25
N GLY A 76 0.95 -0.56 -1.91
CA GLY A 76 0.36 -0.59 -3.25
C GLY A 76 -1.09 -1.08 -3.31
N THR A 77 -1.70 -1.45 -2.18
CA THR A 77 -3.10 -1.88 -2.14
C THR A 77 -4.01 -0.77 -2.64
N CYS A 78 -4.88 -1.09 -3.60
CA CYS A 78 -5.79 -0.15 -4.25
C CYS A 78 -5.10 1.05 -4.93
N SER A 79 -3.81 0.95 -5.32
CA SER A 79 -3.09 2.06 -5.98
C SER A 79 -3.77 2.52 -7.28
N HIS A 80 -4.32 1.59 -8.06
CA HIS A 80 -5.10 1.86 -9.28
C HIS A 80 -6.58 2.19 -9.01
N HIS A 81 -7.01 2.06 -7.75
CA HIS A 81 -8.40 2.20 -7.30
C HIS A 81 -8.58 3.38 -6.34
N HIS A 82 -7.75 4.43 -6.53
CA HIS A 82 -7.73 5.67 -5.74
C HIS A 82 -7.39 5.51 -4.24
N GLY A 83 -6.74 4.40 -3.90
CA GLY A 83 -6.32 4.06 -2.54
C GLY A 83 -7.38 3.31 -1.74
N VAL A 84 -7.01 2.97 -0.52
CA VAL A 84 -7.87 2.18 0.37
C VAL A 84 -8.88 3.08 1.08
N ARG A 85 -10.12 2.59 1.19
CA ARG A 85 -11.18 3.18 2.00
C ARG A 85 -11.25 2.51 3.37
N TYR A 86 -11.29 1.18 3.39
CA TYR A 86 -11.36 0.38 4.62
C TYR A 86 -10.33 -0.74 4.63
N TRP A 87 -9.69 -0.93 5.77
CA TRP A 87 -8.83 -2.09 6.06
C TRP A 87 -9.57 -3.11 6.89
N PHE A 88 -9.31 -4.39 6.65
CA PHE A 88 -9.87 -5.48 7.46
C PHE A 88 -8.79 -6.37 8.08
N LYS A 89 -7.52 -6.05 7.88
CA LYS A 89 -6.36 -6.75 8.45
C LYS A 89 -5.36 -5.72 8.93
#